data_AF-A0AAN7SYG9-F1
#
_entry.id   AF-A0AAN7SYG9-F1
#
_cell.length_a   1.000
_cell.length_b   1.000
_cell.length_c   1.000
_cell.angle_alpha   90.00
_cell.angle_beta   90.00
_cell.angle_gamma   90.00
#
_symmetry.space_group_name_H-M   'P 1'
#
loop_
_entity.id
_entity.type
_entity.pdbx_description
1 polymer ?
#
loop_
_entity_poly.entity_id
_entity_poly.type
_entity_poly.pdbx_seq_one_letter_code
_entity_poly.pdbx_strand_id
1 'polypeptide(L)'
;MWAGAHYRPIPFLSPSDPAYTPLSPEQRRFHAQLAKEYSLALHTAETMKRLARSEPRSGVQIVTGEEYLECPPIENLSRKTGDVYASVDDKFRVLDQDELDIMNTKHAQRTTSGKVKWAYRFIKAGGRTTKRCLHDLSEALDVLPQRSPQQSRVQPVIINCSGLGVPTLSDPNTKVIRGQTVLVRNKFNKTLTRQCADGTWSFLIPRPLNGGTIVGGTKQIDDLDDSVRSEERGKLLENAVKYFHEFVSDVNEFEVITDNVGRRPWREGGVRIEVDRDTLSGRAVVVHGYGAGGRGYELSWGIASQICALVQTHVQSKQLDAKL
;
A
#
# COMPACT_ATOMS: atom_id res chain seq x y z
N MET A 1 -8.48 13.12 -3.22
CA MET A 1 -9.13 12.28 -2.18
C MET A 1 -8.55 10.85 -2.30
N TRP A 2 -8.55 10.03 -1.24
CA TRP A 2 -7.95 8.69 -1.27
C TRP A 2 -8.75 7.73 -2.17
N ALA A 3 -8.06 6.95 -3.00
CA ALA A 3 -8.62 6.16 -4.09
C ALA A 3 -8.97 4.71 -3.72
N GLY A 4 -9.08 4.35 -2.44
CA GLY A 4 -9.28 2.95 -2.07
C GLY A 4 -7.97 2.14 -2.07
N ALA A 5 -8.02 0.96 -1.46
CA ALA A 5 -7.00 -0.07 -1.57
C ALA A 5 -7.65 -1.42 -1.34
N HIS A 6 -7.14 -2.44 -2.02
CA HIS A 6 -7.44 -3.82 -1.75
C HIS A 6 -6.12 -4.58 -1.61
N TYR A 7 -6.10 -5.60 -0.76
CA TYR A 7 -4.91 -6.42 -0.57
C TYR A 7 -4.63 -7.29 -1.81
N ARG A 8 -3.38 -7.27 -2.28
CA ARG A 8 -2.83 -8.26 -3.22
C ARG A 8 -1.52 -8.83 -2.69
N PRO A 9 -1.38 -10.16 -2.62
CA PRO A 9 -0.11 -10.80 -2.34
C PRO A 9 0.95 -10.27 -3.28
N ILE A 10 2.15 -10.19 -2.73
CA ILE A 10 3.34 -9.84 -3.47
C ILE A 10 3.96 -11.16 -3.87
N PRO A 11 3.81 -11.57 -5.14
CA PRO A 11 4.35 -12.85 -5.57
C PRO A 11 5.87 -12.70 -5.70
N PHE A 12 6.61 -13.72 -5.28
CA PHE A 12 8.07 -13.79 -5.40
C PHE A 12 8.47 -15.24 -5.68
N LEU A 13 9.64 -15.45 -6.27
CA LEU A 13 10.22 -16.78 -6.46
C LEU A 13 11.06 -17.17 -5.24
N SER A 14 10.73 -18.33 -4.68
CA SER A 14 11.50 -19.04 -3.67
C SER A 14 12.26 -20.20 -4.33
N PRO A 15 13.47 -20.56 -3.84
CA PRO A 15 14.17 -21.78 -4.30
C PRO A 15 13.36 -23.08 -4.14
N SER A 16 12.32 -23.06 -3.32
CA SER A 16 11.38 -24.18 -3.14
C SER A 16 10.30 -24.26 -4.21
N ASP A 17 10.15 -23.25 -5.07
CA ASP A 17 9.07 -23.20 -6.05
C ASP A 17 9.38 -24.13 -7.24
N PRO A 18 8.39 -24.90 -7.74
CA PRO A 18 8.59 -25.81 -8.88
C PRO A 18 9.03 -25.10 -10.17
N ALA A 19 8.67 -23.83 -10.33
CA ALA A 19 9.02 -23.00 -11.48
C ALA A 19 10.35 -22.24 -11.30
N TYR A 20 11.07 -22.47 -10.19
CA TYR A 20 12.32 -21.77 -9.89
C TYR A 20 13.42 -22.16 -10.88
N THR A 21 14.05 -21.15 -11.47
CA THR A 21 15.30 -21.29 -12.22
C THR A 21 16.38 -20.42 -11.58
N PRO A 22 17.68 -20.77 -11.68
CA PRO A 22 18.76 -19.96 -11.11
C PRO A 22 18.70 -18.51 -11.59
N LEU A 23 18.49 -17.60 -10.64
CA LEU A 23 18.31 -16.18 -10.87
C LEU A 23 19.65 -15.44 -10.95
N SER A 24 19.72 -14.38 -11.76
CA SER A 24 20.84 -13.43 -11.77
C SER A 24 21.00 -12.73 -10.41
N PRO A 25 22.16 -12.12 -10.08
CA PRO A 25 22.32 -11.36 -8.84
C PRO A 25 21.31 -10.23 -8.66
N GLU A 26 20.86 -9.61 -9.76
CA GLU A 26 19.83 -8.58 -9.75
C GLU A 26 18.45 -9.16 -9.46
N GLN A 27 18.08 -10.23 -10.16
CA GLN A 27 16.82 -10.94 -9.91
C GLN A 27 16.74 -11.46 -8.46
N ARG A 28 17.83 -12.00 -7.91
CA ARG A 28 17.86 -12.43 -6.50
C ARG A 28 17.60 -11.27 -5.53
N ARG A 29 18.19 -10.10 -5.77
CA ARG A 29 17.95 -8.90 -4.94
C ARG A 29 16.49 -8.45 -5.04
N PHE A 30 15.93 -8.46 -6.24
CA PHE A 30 14.53 -8.13 -6.47
C PHE A 30 13.58 -9.10 -5.74
N HIS A 31 13.78 -10.41 -5.87
CA HIS A 31 12.94 -11.39 -5.17
C HIS A 31 13.12 -11.38 -3.65
N ALA A 32 14.33 -11.08 -3.15
CA ALA A 32 14.54 -10.87 -1.71
C ALA A 32 13.76 -9.65 -1.18
N GLN A 33 13.73 -8.55 -1.95
CA GLN A 33 12.90 -7.39 -1.64
C GLN A 33 11.41 -7.79 -1.61
N LEU A 34 10.92 -8.47 -2.64
CA LEU A 34 9.51 -8.91 -2.72
C LEU A 34 9.14 -9.85 -1.57
N ALA A 35 10.03 -10.76 -1.17
CA ALA A 35 9.80 -11.65 -0.03
C ALA A 35 9.68 -10.87 1.30
N LYS A 36 10.51 -9.83 1.50
CA LYS A 36 10.39 -8.92 2.65
C LYS A 36 9.04 -8.20 2.64
N GLU A 37 8.66 -7.62 1.50
CA GLU A 37 7.39 -6.91 1.37
C GLU A 37 6.18 -7.85 1.51
N TYR A 38 6.28 -9.10 1.04
CA TYR A 38 5.27 -10.12 1.24
C TYR A 38 5.00 -10.37 2.72
N SER A 39 6.05 -10.52 3.55
CA SER A 39 5.90 -10.67 5.00
C SER A 39 5.20 -9.46 5.65
N LEU A 40 5.57 -8.24 5.24
CA LEU A 40 4.89 -7.00 5.68
C LEU A 40 3.40 -7.00 5.28
N ALA A 41 3.10 -7.48 4.07
CA ALA A 41 1.75 -7.54 3.52
C ALA A 41 0.89 -8.55 4.29
N LEU A 42 1.43 -9.74 4.61
CA LEU A 42 0.74 -10.76 5.41
C LEU A 42 0.36 -10.23 6.80
N HIS A 43 1.32 -9.63 7.51
CA HIS A 43 1.05 -9.04 8.82
C HIS A 43 -0.04 -7.95 8.75
N THR A 44 -0.02 -7.17 7.66
CA THR A 44 -1.05 -6.15 7.42
C THR A 44 -2.40 -6.78 7.13
N ALA A 45 -2.46 -7.80 6.29
CA ALA A 45 -3.69 -8.51 5.96
C ALA A 45 -4.35 -9.13 7.19
N GLU A 46 -3.56 -9.77 8.06
CA GLU A 46 -4.03 -10.33 9.33
C GLU A 46 -4.66 -9.23 10.21
N THR A 47 -3.96 -8.11 10.37
CA THR A 47 -4.46 -6.99 11.18
C THR A 47 -5.72 -6.38 10.59
N MET A 48 -5.78 -6.19 9.27
CA MET A 48 -6.96 -5.65 8.60
C MET A 48 -8.17 -6.59 8.69
N LYS A 49 -7.97 -7.92 8.58
CA LYS A 49 -9.03 -8.91 8.80
C LYS A 49 -9.56 -8.85 10.23
N ARG A 50 -8.68 -8.73 11.22
CA ARG A 50 -9.07 -8.53 12.61
C ARG A 50 -9.91 -7.25 12.77
N LEU A 51 -9.47 -6.13 12.21
CA LEU A 51 -10.20 -4.86 12.25
C LEU A 51 -11.57 -4.96 11.57
N ALA A 52 -11.68 -5.64 10.43
CA ALA A 52 -12.96 -5.86 9.75
C ALA A 52 -13.95 -6.65 10.62
N ARG A 53 -13.44 -7.63 11.38
CA ARG A 53 -14.26 -8.47 12.28
C ARG A 53 -14.62 -7.75 13.59
N SER A 54 -13.66 -7.04 14.21
CA SER A 54 -13.83 -6.46 15.55
C SER A 54 -14.29 -5.01 15.57
N GLU A 55 -14.08 -4.26 14.49
CA GLU A 55 -14.42 -2.84 14.41
C GLU A 55 -15.09 -2.50 13.07
N PRO A 56 -16.41 -2.72 12.91
CA PRO A 56 -17.13 -2.48 11.66
C PRO A 56 -17.06 -1.02 11.17
N ARG A 57 -16.77 -0.07 12.07
CA ARG A 57 -16.59 1.35 11.76
C ARG A 57 -15.16 1.73 11.37
N SER A 58 -14.24 0.77 11.31
CA SER A 58 -12.84 0.98 10.90
C SER A 58 -12.72 1.44 9.45
N GLY A 59 -13.78 1.25 8.65
CA GLY A 59 -13.76 1.43 7.21
C GLY A 59 -13.17 0.22 6.49
N VAL A 60 -12.85 -0.86 7.21
CA VAL A 60 -12.22 -2.05 6.66
C VAL A 60 -13.28 -3.15 6.49
N GLN A 61 -13.38 -3.78 5.31
CA GLN A 61 -14.39 -4.80 5.02
C GLN A 61 -13.80 -5.97 4.24
N ILE A 62 -14.17 -7.20 4.59
CA ILE A 62 -13.85 -8.39 3.81
C ILE A 62 -14.87 -8.53 2.67
N VAL A 63 -14.38 -8.60 1.44
CA VAL A 63 -15.13 -8.73 0.18
C VAL A 63 -14.44 -9.76 -0.72
N THR A 64 -15.16 -10.30 -1.69
CA THR A 64 -14.54 -11.16 -2.71
C THR A 64 -13.64 -10.34 -3.62
N GLY A 65 -12.55 -10.93 -4.12
CA GLY A 65 -11.69 -10.30 -5.12
C GLY A 65 -11.36 -11.25 -6.26
N GLU A 66 -11.36 -10.71 -7.48
CA GLU A 66 -11.09 -11.47 -8.70
C GLU A 66 -10.00 -10.73 -9.51
N GLU A 67 -8.97 -11.47 -9.92
CA GLU A 67 -7.86 -10.94 -10.72
C GLU A 67 -7.70 -11.70 -12.03
N TYR A 68 -8.04 -11.01 -13.12
CA TYR A 68 -7.92 -11.49 -14.49
C TYR A 68 -6.57 -11.08 -15.06
N LEU A 69 -5.74 -12.07 -15.39
CA LEU A 69 -4.35 -11.88 -15.78
C LEU A 69 -4.11 -12.62 -17.10
N GLU A 70 -4.12 -11.92 -18.23
CA GLU A 70 -3.93 -12.54 -19.55
C GLU A 70 -2.49 -13.07 -19.73
N CYS A 71 -1.51 -12.35 -19.17
CA CYS A 71 -0.11 -12.78 -19.10
C CYS A 71 0.34 -12.78 -17.62
N PRO A 72 -0.05 -13.81 -16.84
CA PRO A 72 0.30 -13.87 -15.43
C PRO A 72 1.81 -14.02 -15.27
N PRO A 73 2.43 -13.31 -14.31
CA PRO A 73 3.85 -13.45 -14.06
C PRO A 73 4.19 -14.86 -13.55
N ILE A 74 5.43 -15.33 -13.72
CA ILE A 74 5.81 -16.73 -13.46
C ILE A 74 5.54 -17.17 -12.02
N GLU A 75 5.68 -16.25 -11.07
CA GLU A 75 5.41 -16.40 -9.64
C GLU A 75 3.93 -16.64 -9.36
N ASN A 76 3.08 -16.30 -10.33
CA ASN A 76 1.68 -16.62 -10.31
C ASN A 76 1.37 -17.96 -11.00
N LEU A 77 2.13 -18.40 -12.00
CA LEU A 77 1.82 -19.65 -12.70
C LEU A 77 1.83 -20.90 -11.79
N SER A 78 2.58 -20.87 -10.68
CA SER A 78 2.69 -22.00 -9.75
C SER A 78 1.52 -22.16 -8.77
N ARG A 79 0.62 -21.18 -8.63
CA ARG A 79 -0.44 -21.23 -7.61
C ARG A 79 -1.59 -22.14 -8.01
N LYS A 80 -2.12 -22.87 -7.04
CA LYS A 80 -3.21 -23.84 -7.20
C LYS A 80 -4.38 -23.51 -6.28
N THR A 81 -5.57 -23.95 -6.66
CA THR A 81 -6.75 -23.89 -5.79
C THR A 81 -6.44 -24.54 -4.44
N GLY A 82 -6.78 -23.85 -3.35
CA GLY A 82 -6.45 -24.27 -1.98
C GLY A 82 -5.16 -23.68 -1.42
N ASP A 83 -4.31 -23.04 -2.23
CA ASP A 83 -3.11 -22.37 -1.72
C ASP A 83 -3.44 -21.22 -0.76
N VAL A 84 -2.55 -20.97 0.20
CA VAL A 84 -2.67 -19.83 1.11
C VAL A 84 -2.34 -18.55 0.35
N TYR A 85 -3.34 -17.69 0.14
CA TYR A 85 -3.17 -16.42 -0.58
C TYR A 85 -2.66 -15.28 0.33
N ALA A 86 -3.33 -15.07 1.46
CA ALA A 86 -2.94 -14.18 2.56
C ALA A 86 -3.14 -14.83 3.94
N SER A 87 -4.03 -15.80 4.06
CA SER A 87 -4.26 -16.63 5.24
C SER A 87 -4.89 -17.95 4.85
N VAL A 88 -4.83 -18.91 5.77
CA VAL A 88 -5.44 -20.25 5.62
C VAL A 88 -6.95 -20.20 5.34
N ASP A 89 -7.62 -19.12 5.71
CA ASP A 89 -9.08 -18.97 5.53
C ASP A 89 -9.48 -18.36 4.18
N ASP A 90 -8.54 -18.08 3.27
CA ASP A 90 -8.78 -17.18 2.12
C ASP A 90 -9.58 -17.78 0.96
N LYS A 91 -9.97 -19.05 1.08
CA LYS A 91 -10.72 -19.81 0.07
C LYS A 91 -10.19 -19.57 -1.35
N PHE A 92 -8.86 -19.48 -1.48
CA PHE A 92 -8.20 -19.18 -2.74
C PHE A 92 -8.53 -20.24 -3.78
N ARG A 93 -8.81 -19.77 -4.98
CA ARG A 93 -9.19 -20.63 -6.10
C ARG A 93 -8.55 -20.12 -7.39
N VAL A 94 -8.16 -21.03 -8.26
CA VAL A 94 -7.90 -20.74 -9.66
C VAL A 94 -9.19 -21.02 -10.42
N LEU A 95 -9.63 -20.08 -11.25
CA LEU A 95 -10.84 -20.24 -12.04
C LEU A 95 -10.56 -21.17 -13.23
N ASP A 96 -11.48 -22.07 -13.53
CA ASP A 96 -11.37 -22.96 -14.68
C ASP A 96 -11.73 -22.21 -15.97
N GLN A 97 -11.18 -22.64 -17.10
CA GLN A 97 -11.25 -21.89 -18.37
C GLN A 97 -12.67 -21.70 -18.92
N ASP A 98 -13.60 -22.58 -18.53
CA ASP A 98 -15.03 -22.55 -18.85
C ASP A 98 -15.84 -21.58 -17.98
N GLU A 99 -15.34 -21.22 -16.81
CA GLU A 99 -15.88 -20.14 -15.97
C GLU A 99 -15.36 -18.76 -16.39
N LEU A 100 -14.46 -18.72 -17.38
CA LEU A 100 -13.84 -17.52 -17.88
C LEU A 100 -14.54 -17.06 -19.15
N ASP A 101 -15.12 -15.86 -19.09
CA ASP A 101 -15.51 -15.16 -20.33
C ASP A 101 -14.28 -14.89 -21.22
N ILE A 102 -13.05 -14.85 -20.66
CA ILE A 102 -11.77 -14.66 -21.37
C ILE A 102 -10.56 -15.23 -20.56
N MET A 103 -9.58 -15.86 -21.24
CA MET A 103 -8.43 -16.65 -20.72
C MET A 103 -7.61 -16.10 -19.52
N ASN A 104 -7.26 -17.02 -18.60
CA ASN A 104 -6.36 -16.98 -17.44
C ASN A 104 -6.68 -16.00 -16.29
N THR A 105 -7.10 -16.50 -15.12
CA THR A 105 -7.49 -15.65 -13.96
C THR A 105 -7.40 -16.38 -12.61
N LYS A 106 -7.06 -15.63 -11.55
CA LYS A 106 -6.92 -16.09 -10.16
C LYS A 106 -7.91 -15.39 -9.22
N HIS A 107 -8.51 -16.14 -8.30
CA HIS A 107 -9.50 -15.66 -7.34
C HIS A 107 -8.89 -15.48 -5.94
N ALA A 108 -9.21 -14.41 -5.22
CA ALA A 108 -8.88 -14.30 -3.80
C ALA A 108 -9.79 -13.36 -3.01
N GLN A 109 -10.22 -13.80 -1.83
CA GLN A 109 -10.96 -13.01 -0.86
C GLN A 109 -10.09 -11.90 -0.24
N ARG A 110 -10.61 -10.67 -0.17
CA ARG A 110 -9.83 -9.45 0.11
C ARG A 110 -10.46 -8.53 1.10
N THR A 111 -9.63 -7.67 1.67
CA THR A 111 -10.08 -6.63 2.58
C THR A 111 -9.96 -5.27 1.89
N THR A 112 -11.05 -4.51 1.82
CA THR A 112 -11.08 -3.12 1.35
C THR A 112 -10.91 -2.21 2.54
N SER A 113 -10.00 -1.23 2.45
CA SER A 113 -9.86 -0.19 3.48
C SER A 113 -10.76 1.00 3.15
N GLY A 114 -11.09 1.79 4.15
CA GLY A 114 -11.96 2.96 4.10
C GLY A 114 -11.27 4.09 4.83
N LYS A 115 -11.94 5.25 4.99
CA LYS A 115 -11.34 6.39 5.71
C LYS A 115 -11.07 6.01 7.16
N VAL A 116 -9.87 5.57 7.48
CA VAL A 116 -9.54 5.23 8.86
C VAL A 116 -9.21 6.50 9.64
N LYS A 117 -9.90 6.71 10.76
CA LYS A 117 -9.68 7.84 11.68
C LYS A 117 -8.42 7.65 12.53
N TRP A 118 -7.28 7.35 11.92
CA TRP A 118 -6.01 7.10 12.65
C TRP A 118 -5.57 8.31 13.48
N ALA A 119 -5.70 9.52 12.93
CA ALA A 119 -5.38 10.76 13.66
C ALA A 119 -6.21 10.90 14.94
N TYR A 120 -7.50 10.54 14.90
CA TYR A 120 -8.34 10.57 16.09
C TYR A 120 -7.89 9.55 17.15
N ARG A 121 -7.54 8.32 16.73
CA ARG A 121 -7.00 7.30 17.64
C ARG A 121 -5.69 7.75 18.28
N PHE A 122 -4.81 8.35 17.48
CA PHE A 122 -3.54 8.90 17.94
C PHE A 122 -3.75 10.01 18.99
N ILE A 123 -4.64 10.96 18.72
CA ILE A 123 -4.97 12.04 19.67
C ILE A 123 -5.61 11.47 20.95
N LYS A 124 -6.55 10.52 20.83
CA LYS A 124 -7.18 9.87 21.98
C LYS A 124 -6.17 9.11 22.86
N ALA A 125 -5.10 8.60 22.26
CA ALA A 125 -3.99 7.96 22.98
C ALA A 125 -3.01 8.96 23.63
N GLY A 126 -3.30 10.27 23.59
CA GLY A 126 -2.44 11.32 24.14
C GLY A 126 -1.47 11.94 23.13
N GLY A 127 -1.52 11.53 21.85
CA GLY A 127 -0.74 12.12 20.78
C GLY A 127 -1.13 13.57 20.51
N ARG A 128 -0.18 14.37 20.04
CA ARG A 128 -0.39 15.76 19.62
C ARG A 128 -0.12 15.89 18.13
N THR A 129 -0.97 16.61 17.41
CA THR A 129 -0.82 16.85 15.98
C THR A 129 -0.59 18.32 15.71
N THR A 130 0.32 18.65 14.79
CA THR A 130 0.50 20.00 14.26
C THR A 130 0.49 19.96 12.73
N LYS A 131 0.07 21.05 12.10
CA LYS A 131 0.13 21.23 10.65
C LYS A 131 1.29 22.18 10.34
N ARG A 132 2.35 21.68 9.73
CA ARG A 132 3.55 22.45 9.35
C ARG A 132 4.12 21.94 8.03
N CYS A 133 4.67 22.86 7.23
CA CYS A 133 5.52 22.53 6.09
C CYS A 133 6.96 22.48 6.62
N LEU A 134 7.67 21.38 6.35
CA LEU A 134 9.07 21.22 6.75
C LEU A 134 9.92 21.26 5.48
N HIS A 135 10.91 22.16 5.44
CA HIS A 135 11.89 22.18 4.37
C HIS A 135 13.07 21.27 4.70
N ASP A 136 13.40 21.16 6.00
CA ASP A 136 14.40 20.25 6.52
C ASP A 136 13.84 19.33 7.62
N LEU A 137 14.39 18.10 7.73
CA LEU A 137 13.93 17.17 8.76
C LEU A 137 14.22 17.66 10.17
N SER A 138 15.28 18.45 10.36
CA SER A 138 15.61 19.00 11.68
C SER A 138 14.58 19.97 12.22
N GLU A 139 13.76 20.58 11.37
CA GLU A 139 12.62 21.41 11.80
C GLU A 139 11.55 20.60 12.56
N ALA A 140 11.54 19.27 12.42
CA ALA A 140 10.69 18.41 13.24
C ALA A 140 11.07 18.47 14.74
N LEU A 141 12.32 18.84 15.06
CA LEU A 141 12.79 19.00 16.43
C LEU A 141 12.18 20.22 17.12
N ASP A 142 11.86 21.28 16.36
CA ASP A 142 11.23 22.50 16.88
C ASP A 142 9.82 22.24 17.44
N VAL A 143 9.19 21.14 17.02
CA VAL A 143 7.85 20.75 17.44
C VAL A 143 7.88 20.02 18.80
N LEU A 144 9.06 19.58 19.24
CA LEU A 144 9.19 18.88 20.51
C LEU A 144 8.87 19.85 21.67
N PRO A 145 8.07 19.42 22.65
CA PRO A 145 7.81 20.25 23.83
C PRO A 145 9.13 20.54 24.57
N GLN A 146 9.18 21.71 25.22
CA GLN A 146 10.26 22.08 26.14
C GLN A 146 10.56 20.91 27.09
N ARG A 147 11.80 20.44 27.07
CA ARG A 147 12.20 19.23 27.80
C ARG A 147 12.67 19.61 29.20
N SER A 148 12.15 18.90 30.20
CA SER A 148 12.74 18.92 31.54
C SER A 148 14.17 18.35 31.51
N PRO A 149 15.05 18.69 32.48
CA PRO A 149 16.42 18.17 32.54
C PRO A 149 16.53 16.64 32.50
N GLN A 150 15.57 15.92 33.09
CA GLN A 150 15.47 14.46 33.00
C GLN A 150 15.11 13.98 31.58
N GLN A 151 14.24 14.69 30.85
CA GLN A 151 13.87 14.37 29.46
C GLN A 151 14.99 14.69 28.46
N SER A 152 15.88 15.63 28.80
CA SER A 152 17.05 15.98 27.98
C SER A 152 18.08 14.86 27.85
N ARG A 153 18.03 13.84 28.73
CA ARG A 153 18.90 12.66 28.66
C ARG A 153 18.48 11.64 27.59
N VAL A 154 17.25 11.75 27.07
CA VAL A 154 16.74 10.83 26.03
C VAL A 154 16.80 11.52 24.67
N GLN A 155 17.62 10.97 23.77
CA GLN A 155 17.72 11.45 22.39
C GLN A 155 16.33 11.38 21.72
N PRO A 156 15.87 12.44 21.02
CA PRO A 156 14.64 12.38 20.26
C PRO A 156 14.69 11.29 19.19
N VAL A 157 13.54 10.67 18.92
CA VAL A 157 13.36 9.74 17.79
C VAL A 157 12.36 10.36 16.81
N ILE A 158 12.76 10.48 15.55
CA ILE A 158 11.92 10.96 14.45
C ILE A 158 11.57 9.78 13.57
N ILE A 159 10.27 9.51 13.38
CA ILE A 159 9.80 8.52 12.43
C ILE A 159 9.49 9.24 11.12
N ASN A 160 10.32 9.02 10.10
CA ASN A 160 10.17 9.65 8.80
C ASN A 160 9.25 8.82 7.88
N CYS A 161 7.97 9.21 7.82
CA CYS A 161 6.94 8.66 6.93
C CYS A 161 6.50 9.63 5.83
N SER A 162 7.41 10.49 5.35
CA SER A 162 7.07 11.59 4.41
C SER A 162 6.80 11.14 2.96
N GLY A 163 7.00 9.85 2.63
CA GLY A 163 6.75 9.33 1.28
C GLY A 163 7.82 9.79 0.29
N LEU A 164 7.61 10.95 -0.32
CA LEU A 164 8.56 11.56 -1.28
C LEU A 164 9.66 12.40 -0.61
N GLY A 165 9.67 12.48 0.72
CA GLY A 165 10.68 13.21 1.46
C GLY A 165 10.25 14.62 1.85
N VAL A 166 11.12 15.23 2.65
CA VAL A 166 11.31 16.68 2.74
C VAL A 166 12.45 17.05 1.79
N PRO A 167 12.52 18.28 1.24
CA PRO A 167 13.51 18.67 0.23
C PRO A 167 14.96 18.27 0.54
N THR A 168 15.38 18.31 1.82
CA THR A 168 16.75 17.97 2.23
C THR A 168 17.03 16.47 2.39
N LEU A 169 16.01 15.62 2.34
CA LEU A 169 16.12 14.15 2.36
C LEU A 169 15.81 13.58 0.97
N SER A 170 16.55 14.06 -0.02
CA SER A 170 16.45 13.54 -1.38
C SER A 170 17.00 12.11 -1.44
N ASP A 171 16.11 11.14 -1.50
CA ASP A 171 16.45 9.76 -1.80
C ASP A 171 16.40 9.56 -3.33
N PRO A 172 17.55 9.39 -4.02
CA PRO A 172 17.60 9.30 -5.47
C PRO A 172 16.88 8.07 -6.03
N ASN A 173 16.59 7.09 -5.17
CA ASN A 173 15.85 5.88 -5.56
C ASN A 173 14.33 6.10 -5.54
N THR A 174 13.86 7.24 -5.04
CA THR A 174 12.42 7.53 -4.94
C THR A 174 11.92 8.17 -6.23
N LYS A 175 10.82 7.64 -6.75
CA LYS A 175 10.10 8.16 -7.92
C LYS A 175 8.62 8.35 -7.61
N VAL A 176 7.99 9.20 -8.40
CA VAL A 176 6.54 9.34 -8.39
C VAL A 176 5.92 8.45 -9.45
N ILE A 177 4.83 7.77 -9.09
CA ILE A 177 3.94 7.14 -10.06
C ILE A 177 2.57 7.79 -9.93
N ARG A 178 2.23 8.69 -10.85
CA ARG A 178 0.91 9.30 -10.94
C ARG A 178 -0.15 8.25 -11.24
N GLY A 179 -1.29 8.39 -10.58
CA GLY A 179 -2.47 7.56 -10.77
C GLY A 179 -3.73 8.39 -10.71
N GLN A 180 -4.51 8.33 -11.77
CA GLN A 180 -5.85 8.88 -11.84
C GLN A 180 -6.88 7.77 -11.64
N THR A 181 -7.95 8.07 -10.90
CA THR A 181 -9.10 7.18 -10.66
C THR A 181 -10.38 8.02 -10.62
N VAL A 182 -11.53 7.39 -10.87
CA VAL A 182 -12.85 8.01 -10.77
C VAL A 182 -13.60 7.38 -9.60
N LEU A 183 -14.12 8.20 -8.69
CA LEU A 183 -15.04 7.74 -7.66
C LEU A 183 -16.47 7.85 -8.18
N VAL A 184 -17.22 6.75 -8.15
CA VAL A 184 -18.62 6.70 -8.58
C VAL A 184 -19.53 6.28 -7.42
N ARG A 185 -20.81 6.65 -7.49
CA ARG A 185 -21.84 6.24 -6.52
C ARG A 185 -22.29 4.79 -6.71
N ASN A 186 -22.17 4.27 -7.94
CA ASN A 186 -22.48 2.89 -8.29
C ASN A 186 -21.86 1.94 -7.26
N LYS A 187 -22.67 1.04 -6.73
CA LYS A 187 -22.26 0.10 -5.69
C LYS A 187 -21.82 -1.20 -6.33
N PHE A 188 -20.82 -1.82 -5.74
CA PHE A 188 -20.38 -3.15 -6.11
C PHE A 188 -19.97 -3.93 -4.85
N ASN A 189 -19.99 -5.26 -4.94
CA ASN A 189 -19.82 -6.14 -3.77
C ASN A 189 -18.49 -6.93 -3.77
N LYS A 190 -17.70 -6.84 -4.84
CA LYS A 190 -16.38 -7.47 -4.99
C LYS A 190 -15.36 -6.51 -5.59
N THR A 191 -14.08 -6.80 -5.44
CA THR A 191 -13.02 -6.07 -6.15
C THR A 191 -12.69 -6.81 -7.45
N LEU A 192 -12.60 -6.09 -8.56
CA LEU A 192 -12.15 -6.67 -9.84
C LEU A 192 -10.84 -6.04 -10.23
N THR A 193 -9.96 -6.82 -10.86
CA THR A 193 -8.76 -6.31 -11.53
C THR A 193 -8.56 -7.08 -12.81
N ARG A 194 -8.37 -6.37 -13.91
CA ARG A 194 -8.00 -6.91 -15.21
C ARG A 194 -6.63 -6.39 -15.59
N GLN A 195 -5.73 -7.28 -15.99
CA GLN A 195 -4.41 -6.98 -16.56
C GLN A 195 -4.33 -7.69 -17.90
N CYS A 196 -4.29 -6.90 -18.98
CA CYS A 196 -4.26 -7.39 -20.34
C CYS A 196 -2.83 -7.64 -20.81
N ALA A 197 -2.66 -8.48 -21.82
CA ALA A 197 -1.34 -8.81 -22.38
C ALA A 197 -0.64 -7.60 -23.03
N ASP A 198 -1.41 -6.61 -23.50
CA ASP A 198 -0.90 -5.35 -24.06
C ASP A 198 -0.43 -4.34 -22.99
N GLY A 199 -0.50 -4.71 -21.70
CA GLY A 199 -0.13 -3.86 -20.57
C GLY A 199 -1.23 -2.90 -20.11
N THR A 200 -2.39 -2.87 -20.78
CA THR A 200 -3.57 -2.16 -20.27
C THR A 200 -4.13 -2.87 -19.04
N TRP A 201 -4.75 -2.09 -18.15
CA TRP A 201 -5.31 -2.61 -16.92
C TRP A 201 -6.48 -1.76 -16.45
N SER A 202 -7.40 -2.39 -15.72
CA SER A 202 -8.53 -1.72 -15.09
C SER A 202 -8.89 -2.42 -13.79
N PHE A 203 -9.50 -1.70 -12.85
CA PHE A 203 -9.92 -2.25 -11.58
C PHE A 203 -11.14 -1.54 -11.00
N LEU A 204 -11.90 -2.30 -10.20
CA LEU A 204 -12.96 -1.81 -9.36
C LEU A 204 -12.63 -2.08 -7.90
N ILE A 205 -12.73 -1.05 -7.06
CA ILE A 205 -12.56 -1.18 -5.61
C ILE A 205 -13.77 -0.56 -4.90
N PRO A 206 -14.76 -1.36 -4.48
CA PRO A 206 -15.84 -0.85 -3.65
C PRO A 206 -15.30 -0.40 -2.30
N ARG A 207 -15.81 0.73 -1.82
CA ARG A 207 -15.40 1.33 -0.55
C ARG A 207 -16.48 1.06 0.52
N PRO A 208 -16.09 0.55 1.69
CA PRO A 208 -17.05 0.28 2.77
C PRO A 208 -17.79 1.53 3.24
N LEU A 209 -18.86 1.32 4.02
CA LEU A 209 -19.65 2.39 4.63
C LEU A 209 -20.29 3.34 3.60
N ASN A 210 -20.82 2.78 2.50
CA ASN A 210 -21.38 3.52 1.36
C ASN A 210 -20.38 4.53 0.76
N GLY A 211 -19.09 4.16 0.71
CA GLY A 211 -18.03 5.02 0.23
C GLY A 211 -17.97 5.19 -1.30
N GLY A 212 -18.88 4.56 -2.04
CA GLY A 212 -18.87 4.45 -3.50
C GLY A 212 -17.91 3.37 -4.00
N THR A 213 -17.71 3.31 -5.31
CA THR A 213 -16.75 2.40 -5.96
C THR A 213 -15.69 3.22 -6.68
N ILE A 214 -14.45 2.81 -6.55
CA ILE A 214 -13.35 3.40 -7.31
C ILE A 214 -13.21 2.63 -8.61
N VAL A 215 -13.28 3.37 -9.72
CA VAL A 215 -12.90 2.93 -11.04
C VAL A 215 -11.49 3.42 -11.31
N GLY A 216 -10.57 2.52 -11.56
CA GLY A 216 -9.18 2.88 -11.81
C GLY A 216 -8.50 1.97 -12.82
N GLY A 217 -7.27 2.27 -13.20
CA GLY A 217 -6.53 3.48 -12.85
C GLY A 217 -5.34 3.66 -13.77
N THR A 218 -4.70 4.84 -13.72
CA THR A 218 -3.48 5.08 -14.50
C THR A 218 -2.21 4.75 -13.71
N LYS A 219 -1.11 4.53 -14.45
CA LYS A 219 0.24 4.30 -13.92
C LYS A 219 1.25 5.07 -14.78
N GLN A 220 1.52 6.33 -14.41
CA GLN A 220 2.42 7.22 -15.15
C GLN A 220 3.66 7.50 -14.29
N ILE A 221 4.79 6.92 -14.69
CA ILE A 221 6.07 7.05 -13.98
C ILE A 221 6.64 8.46 -14.21
N ASP A 222 7.22 9.05 -13.17
CA ASP A 222 7.88 10.37 -13.15
C ASP A 222 6.96 11.57 -13.49
N ASP A 223 5.66 11.34 -13.52
CA ASP A 223 4.66 12.37 -13.73
C ASP A 223 4.25 13.02 -12.40
N LEU A 224 4.55 14.31 -12.23
CA LEU A 224 4.28 15.08 -11.01
C LEU A 224 2.98 15.86 -11.04
N ASP A 225 2.29 15.89 -12.18
CA ASP A 225 1.08 16.67 -12.40
C ASP A 225 -0.07 16.14 -11.54
N ASP A 226 -0.67 17.03 -10.75
CA ASP A 226 -1.82 16.73 -9.89
C ASP A 226 -3.17 17.14 -10.49
N SER A 227 -3.18 17.70 -11.71
CA SER A 227 -4.39 18.05 -12.43
C SER A 227 -5.11 16.83 -12.99
N VAL A 228 -6.43 16.89 -13.07
CA VAL A 228 -7.26 15.86 -13.69
C VAL A 228 -7.15 15.96 -15.21
N ARG A 229 -6.95 14.82 -15.88
CA ARG A 229 -6.93 14.74 -17.34
C ARG A 229 -8.24 14.11 -17.84
N SER A 230 -9.03 14.86 -18.61
CA SER A 230 -10.34 14.42 -19.10
C SER A 230 -10.26 13.20 -20.02
N GLU A 231 -9.21 13.12 -20.85
CA GLU A 231 -8.95 11.96 -21.71
C GLU A 231 -8.75 10.68 -20.88
N GLU A 232 -7.97 10.77 -19.80
CA GLU A 232 -7.76 9.64 -18.88
C GLU A 232 -9.06 9.25 -18.18
N ARG A 233 -9.90 10.22 -17.80
CA ARG A 233 -11.22 9.93 -17.23
C ARG A 233 -12.08 9.12 -18.20
N GLY A 234 -12.16 9.54 -19.46
CA GLY A 234 -12.91 8.82 -20.50
C GLY A 234 -12.46 7.37 -20.63
N LYS A 235 -11.15 7.16 -20.82
CA LYS A 235 -10.55 5.82 -20.93
C LYS A 235 -10.81 4.93 -19.72
N LEU A 236 -10.78 5.49 -18.50
CA LEU A 236 -11.04 4.73 -17.27
C LEU A 236 -12.47 4.18 -17.24
N LEU A 237 -13.45 4.99 -17.63
CA LEU A 237 -14.87 4.60 -17.65
C LEU A 237 -15.17 3.64 -18.81
N GLU A 238 -14.63 3.90 -20.00
CA GLU A 238 -14.74 3.02 -21.17
C GLU A 238 -14.15 1.63 -20.88
N ASN A 239 -12.96 1.57 -20.28
CA ASN A 239 -12.35 0.30 -19.87
C ASN A 239 -13.20 -0.44 -18.84
N ALA A 240 -13.83 0.27 -17.91
CA ALA A 240 -14.70 -0.37 -16.92
C ALA A 240 -15.95 -0.99 -17.56
N VAL A 241 -16.59 -0.30 -18.53
CA VAL A 241 -17.70 -0.87 -19.32
C VAL A 241 -17.23 -2.07 -20.13
N LYS A 242 -16.07 -1.97 -20.77
CA LYS A 242 -15.48 -3.04 -21.60
C LYS A 242 -15.14 -4.30 -20.81
N TYR A 243 -14.66 -4.17 -19.57
CA TYR A 243 -14.12 -5.30 -18.82
C TYR A 243 -15.04 -5.81 -17.70
N PHE A 244 -15.99 -4.98 -17.23
CA PHE A 244 -16.81 -5.27 -16.05
C PHE A 244 -18.29 -5.04 -16.33
N HIS A 245 -18.84 -5.78 -17.30
CA HIS A 245 -20.25 -5.69 -17.72
C HIS A 245 -21.26 -5.90 -16.57
N GLU A 246 -20.88 -6.69 -15.56
CA GLU A 246 -21.70 -6.90 -14.34
C GLU A 246 -21.79 -5.66 -13.43
N PHE A 247 -20.93 -4.65 -13.65
CA PHE A 247 -20.93 -3.41 -12.87
C PHE A 247 -21.76 -2.32 -13.55
N VAL A 248 -21.50 -2.07 -14.83
CA VAL A 248 -22.26 -1.16 -15.71
C VAL A 248 -22.19 -1.65 -17.15
N SER A 249 -23.20 -1.34 -17.95
CA SER A 249 -23.25 -1.71 -19.38
C SER A 249 -22.98 -0.55 -20.32
N ASP A 250 -23.12 0.69 -19.86
CA ASP A 250 -22.89 1.90 -20.66
C ASP A 250 -22.18 2.99 -19.83
N VAL A 251 -21.40 3.84 -20.50
CA VAL A 251 -20.61 4.91 -19.84
C VAL A 251 -21.53 5.95 -19.18
N ASN A 252 -22.75 6.13 -19.69
CA ASN A 252 -23.73 7.06 -19.14
C ASN A 252 -24.38 6.56 -17.84
N GLU A 253 -24.21 5.28 -17.48
CA GLU A 253 -24.71 4.71 -16.22
C GLU A 253 -23.83 5.07 -15.01
N PHE A 254 -22.66 5.67 -15.24
CA PHE A 254 -21.79 6.09 -14.15
C PHE A 254 -22.31 7.34 -13.44
N GLU A 255 -22.66 7.19 -12.17
CA GLU A 255 -22.94 8.29 -11.27
C GLU A 255 -21.63 8.82 -10.67
N VAL A 256 -20.90 9.63 -11.44
CA VAL A 256 -19.58 10.15 -11.01
C VAL A 256 -19.72 11.12 -9.84
N ILE A 257 -18.95 10.88 -8.77
CA ILE A 257 -18.84 11.74 -7.59
C ILE A 257 -17.66 12.70 -7.73
N THR A 258 -16.46 12.17 -8.06
CA THR A 258 -15.24 12.99 -8.21
C THR A 258 -14.15 12.23 -8.95
N ASP A 259 -13.30 12.96 -9.65
CA ASP A 259 -12.01 12.46 -10.12
C ASP A 259 -10.95 12.60 -9.03
N ASN A 260 -10.00 11.67 -8.99
CA ASN A 260 -8.89 11.67 -8.04
C ASN A 260 -7.58 11.50 -8.78
N VAL A 261 -6.61 12.37 -8.50
CA VAL A 261 -5.23 12.22 -8.92
C VAL A 261 -4.36 12.05 -7.67
N GLY A 262 -3.54 11.01 -7.67
CA GLY A 262 -2.61 10.70 -6.58
C GLY A 262 -1.21 10.44 -7.13
N ARG A 263 -0.20 10.79 -6.33
CA ARG A 263 1.21 10.54 -6.61
C ARG A 263 1.70 9.46 -5.67
N ARG A 264 1.96 8.26 -6.20
CA ARG A 264 2.41 7.11 -5.41
C ARG A 264 3.92 7.27 -5.15
N PRO A 265 4.38 7.34 -3.89
CA PRO A 265 5.80 7.48 -3.55
C PRO A 265 6.50 6.12 -3.64
N TRP A 266 6.92 5.74 -4.84
CA TRP A 266 7.60 4.48 -5.09
C TRP A 266 9.11 4.63 -4.90
N ARG A 267 9.78 3.58 -4.45
CA ARG A 267 11.22 3.58 -4.27
C ARG A 267 11.84 2.34 -4.88
N GLU A 268 12.90 2.52 -5.66
CA GLU A 268 13.73 1.44 -6.17
C GLU A 268 14.43 0.72 -5.01
N GLY A 269 14.45 -0.62 -5.04
CA GLY A 269 14.86 -1.44 -3.91
C GLY A 269 13.82 -1.54 -2.78
N GLY A 270 12.62 -0.99 -2.97
CA GLY A 270 11.47 -1.18 -2.11
C GLY A 270 11.41 -0.23 -0.92
N VAL A 271 10.48 -0.54 -0.02
CA VAL A 271 10.23 0.23 1.21
C VAL A 271 11.49 0.34 2.06
N ARG A 272 11.90 1.58 2.37
CA ARG A 272 13.01 1.88 3.28
C ARG A 272 12.52 1.84 4.73
N ILE A 273 12.97 0.85 5.48
CA ILE A 273 12.76 0.69 6.93
C ILE A 273 14.10 0.44 7.59
N GLU A 274 14.68 1.48 8.18
CA GLU A 274 15.98 1.42 8.82
C GLU A 274 16.18 2.58 9.80
N VAL A 275 17.16 2.41 10.69
CA VAL A 275 17.60 3.44 11.63
C VAL A 275 18.75 4.21 11.00
N ASP A 276 18.62 5.54 10.95
CA ASP A 276 19.62 6.48 10.49
C ASP A 276 20.00 7.41 11.65
N ARG A 277 21.27 7.37 12.05
CA ARG A 277 21.82 8.17 13.16
C ARG A 277 22.58 9.40 12.68
N ASP A 278 22.85 9.47 11.38
CA ASP A 278 23.78 10.41 10.78
C ASP A 278 23.03 11.59 10.16
N THR A 279 21.81 11.36 9.64
CA THR A 279 20.97 12.38 8.99
C THR A 279 20.82 13.67 9.82
N LEU A 280 20.76 13.56 11.15
CA LEU A 280 20.64 14.71 12.05
C LEU A 280 21.88 14.96 12.92
N SER A 281 23.02 14.38 12.54
CA SER A 281 24.31 14.55 13.21
C SER A 281 24.21 14.31 14.72
N GLY A 282 23.50 13.25 15.12
CA GLY A 282 23.29 12.90 16.53
C GLY A 282 22.31 13.79 17.31
N ARG A 283 21.68 14.81 16.71
CA ARG A 283 20.62 15.59 17.39
C ARG A 283 19.36 14.77 17.64
N ALA A 284 19.09 13.79 16.79
CA ALA A 284 18.02 12.81 16.94
C ALA A 284 18.34 11.55 16.14
N VAL A 285 17.66 10.46 16.48
CA VAL A 285 17.67 9.24 15.68
C VAL A 285 16.49 9.27 14.73
N VAL A 286 16.76 9.01 13.45
CA VAL A 286 15.73 8.93 12.42
C VAL A 286 15.42 7.46 12.17
N VAL A 287 14.14 7.10 12.09
CA VAL A 287 13.69 5.80 11.62
C VAL A 287 12.89 6.02 10.35
N HIS A 288 13.41 5.53 9.22
CA HIS A 288 12.75 5.68 7.93
C HIS A 288 11.61 4.68 7.78
N GLY A 289 10.55 5.09 7.09
CA GLY A 289 9.36 4.29 6.83
C GLY A 289 8.60 4.81 5.62
N TYR A 290 9.25 4.83 4.45
CA TYR A 290 8.70 5.41 3.22
C TYR A 290 9.05 4.56 1.97
N GLY A 291 8.51 4.94 0.80
CA GLY A 291 8.78 4.26 -0.47
C GLY A 291 7.82 3.12 -0.86
N ALA A 292 6.63 3.06 -0.26
CA ALA A 292 5.67 1.96 -0.46
C ALA A 292 4.91 1.97 -1.79
N GLY A 293 5.12 2.98 -2.64
CA GLY A 293 4.45 3.13 -3.93
C GLY A 293 2.93 3.04 -3.81
N GLY A 294 2.32 2.21 -4.65
CA GLY A 294 0.88 1.96 -4.63
C GLY A 294 0.39 1.06 -3.48
N ARG A 295 1.31 0.45 -2.72
CA ARG A 295 1.00 -0.58 -1.71
C ARG A 295 1.02 -0.05 -0.28
N GLY A 296 1.04 1.26 -0.07
CA GLY A 296 1.15 1.86 1.26
C GLY A 296 0.13 1.35 2.28
N TYR A 297 -1.13 1.14 1.87
CA TYR A 297 -2.15 0.53 2.73
C TYR A 297 -1.98 -0.98 2.92
N GLU A 298 -1.52 -1.68 1.89
CA GLU A 298 -1.31 -3.14 1.92
C GLU A 298 -0.12 -3.53 2.79
N LEU A 299 0.81 -2.60 3.02
CA LEU A 299 2.01 -2.79 3.83
C LEU A 299 1.96 -2.07 5.18
N SER A 300 0.92 -1.28 5.46
CA SER A 300 0.94 -0.24 6.50
C SER A 300 1.24 -0.78 7.90
N TRP A 301 0.57 -1.86 8.31
CA TRP A 301 0.72 -2.41 9.66
C TRP A 301 2.02 -3.18 9.80
N GLY A 302 2.45 -3.89 8.75
CA GLY A 302 3.76 -4.55 8.72
C GLY A 302 4.88 -3.53 8.87
N ILE A 303 4.83 -2.44 8.09
CA ILE A 303 5.80 -1.34 8.16
C ILE A 303 5.81 -0.73 9.57
N ALA A 304 4.64 -0.38 10.09
CA ALA A 304 4.51 0.20 11.41
C ALA A 304 5.06 -0.72 12.51
N SER A 305 4.80 -2.04 12.43
CA SER A 305 5.32 -3.02 13.38
C SER A 305 6.85 -3.10 13.35
N GLN A 306 7.47 -3.10 12.17
CA GLN A 306 8.93 -3.09 12.06
C GLN A 306 9.54 -1.79 12.59
N ILE A 307 8.92 -0.64 12.28
CA ILE A 307 9.35 0.66 12.83
C ILE A 307 9.27 0.64 14.36
N CYS A 308 8.16 0.16 14.94
CA CYS A 308 8.01 0.04 16.39
C CYS A 308 9.12 -0.84 17.01
N ALA A 309 9.45 -1.97 16.39
CA ALA A 309 10.53 -2.84 16.85
C ALA A 309 11.90 -2.12 16.81
N LEU A 310 12.20 -1.40 15.73
CA LEU A 310 13.45 -0.61 15.63
C LEU A 310 13.54 0.47 16.71
N VAL A 311 12.44 1.19 16.95
CA VAL A 311 12.38 2.21 18.01
C VAL A 311 12.55 1.58 19.40
N GLN A 312 11.89 0.45 19.67
CA GLN A 312 12.02 -0.26 20.95
C GLN A 312 13.45 -0.72 21.21
N THR A 313 14.08 -1.36 20.23
CA THR A 313 15.49 -1.79 20.32
C THR A 313 16.42 -0.61 20.61
N HIS A 314 16.20 0.52 19.94
CA HIS A 314 16.99 1.73 20.17
C HIS A 314 16.81 2.30 21.59
N VAL A 315 15.57 2.34 22.09
CA VAL A 315 15.28 2.83 23.45
C VAL A 315 15.87 1.88 24.51
N GLN A 316 15.78 0.57 24.30
CA GLN A 316 16.32 -0.44 25.22
C GLN A 316 17.85 -0.41 25.28
N SER A 317 18.54 -0.30 24.14
CA SER A 317 20.02 -0.24 24.13
C SER A 317 20.53 0.94 24.96
N LYS A 318 19.85 2.09 24.88
CA LYS A 318 20.20 3.28 25.68
C LYS A 318 19.91 3.15 27.17
N GLN A 319 18.89 2.37 27.56
CA GLN A 319 18.63 2.09 28.97
C GLN A 319 19.68 1.16 29.59
N LEU A 320 20.29 0.28 28.79
CA LEU A 320 21.41 -0.57 29.20
C LEU A 320 22.70 0.26 29.32
N ASP A 321 23.01 1.08 28.31
CA ASP A 321 24.17 1.99 28.33
C ASP A 321 24.13 2.99 29.49
N ALA A 322 22.93 3.41 29.94
CA ALA A 322 22.77 4.35 31.05
C ALA A 322 22.83 3.70 32.45
N LYS A 323 22.91 2.35 32.52
CA LYS A 323 23.00 1.58 33.78
C LYS A 323 24.40 1.01 34.03
N LEU A 324 25.28 1.05 33.03
CA LEU A 324 26.71 0.71 33.13
C LEU A 324 27.53 1.98 33.39
#